data_AF-A0A645IQ73-F1
#
_entry.id   AF-A0A645IQ73-F1
#
_cell.length_a   1.000
_cell.length_b   1.000
_cell.length_c   1.000
_cell.angle_alpha   90.00
_cell.angle_beta   90.00
_cell.angle_gamma   90.00
#
_symmetry.space_group_name_H-M   'P 1'
#
loop_
_entity.id
_entity.type
_entity.pdbx_description
1 polymer ?
#
loop_
_entity_poly.entity_id
_entity_poly.type
_entity_poly.pdbx_seq_one_letter_code
_entity_poly.pdbx_strand_id
1 'polypeptide(L)' 'MKTAELAEPIKGMRIDDNAGNLTYTEITVDNERVFEEKMYFAPIPKNEILVFPALQQNPGW' A
#
# COMPACT_ATOMS: atom_id res chain seq x y z
N MET A 1 13.30 -7.50 -6.84
CA MET A 1 11.83 -7.53 -6.83
C MET A 1 11.34 -8.19 -8.10
N LYS A 2 10.45 -9.18 -8.00
CA LYS A 2 9.86 -9.85 -9.17
C LYS A 2 8.72 -8.97 -9.67
N THR A 3 8.95 -8.22 -10.74
CA THR A 3 7.92 -7.41 -11.38
C THR A 3 6.90 -8.36 -11.99
N ALA A 4 5.73 -8.50 -11.36
CA ALA A 4 4.60 -9.14 -12.01
C ALA A 4 4.09 -8.14 -13.05
N GLU A 5 4.55 -8.27 -14.30
CA GLU A 5 4.00 -7.48 -15.40
C GLU A 5 2.56 -7.95 -15.64
N LEU A 6 1.61 -7.08 -15.34
CA LEU A 6 0.20 -7.34 -15.59
C LEU A 6 -0.05 -7.27 -17.09
N ALA A 7 -0.92 -8.15 -17.60
CA ALA A 7 -1.32 -8.14 -19.01
C ALA A 7 -2.14 -6.89 -19.38
N GLU A 8 -2.79 -6.26 -18.40
CA GLU A 8 -3.52 -5.01 -18.53
C GLU A 8 -3.37 -4.17 -17.25
N PRO A 9 -3.42 -2.83 -17.35
CA PRO A 9 -3.30 -1.97 -16.19
C PRO A 9 -4.55 -2.04 -15.30
N ILE A 10 -4.38 -1.94 -13.98
CA ILE A 10 -5.51 -1.96 -13.06
C ILE A 10 -6.24 -0.62 -13.12
N LYS A 11 -7.55 -0.71 -13.26
CA LYS A 11 -8.46 0.43 -13.37
C LYS A 11 -9.22 0.64 -12.07
N GLY A 12 -9.39 1.89 -11.70
CA GLY A 12 -10.22 2.37 -10.61
C GLY A 12 -11.27 3.36 -11.13
N MET A 13 -12.21 3.72 -10.27
CA MET A 13 -13.22 4.74 -10.58
C MET A 13 -13.15 5.83 -9.52
N ARG A 14 -12.84 7.05 -9.94
CA ARG A 14 -13.00 8.24 -9.11
C ARG A 14 -14.43 8.75 -9.26
N ILE A 15 -15.09 8.96 -8.13
CA ILE A 15 -16.45 9.49 -8.07
C ILE A 15 -16.39 10.84 -7.36
N ASP A 16 -16.72 11.90 -8.08
CA ASP A 16 -16.81 13.26 -7.53
C ASP A 16 -18.29 13.66 -7.45
N ASP A 17 -18.73 14.10 -6.26
CA ASP A 17 -20.08 14.63 -6.03
C ASP A 17 -20.02 16.16 -5.95
N ASN A 18 -20.72 16.83 -6.87
CA ASN A 18 -20.92 18.27 -6.84
C ASN A 18 -22.40 18.60 -6.66
N ALA A 19 -22.82 18.69 -5.40
CA ALA A 19 -24.18 19.02 -4.97
C ALA A 19 -25.26 18.09 -5.58
N GLY A 20 -24.99 16.78 -5.60
CA GLY A 20 -25.89 15.75 -6.13
C GLY A 20 -25.64 15.39 -7.60
N ASN A 21 -24.75 16.11 -8.29
CA ASN A 21 -24.29 15.72 -9.62
C ASN A 21 -23.03 14.87 -9.49
N LEU A 22 -23.16 13.58 -9.81
CA LEU A 22 -22.07 12.62 -9.75
C LEU A 22 -21.29 12.60 -11.06
N THR A 23 -19.98 12.77 -10.97
CA THR A 23 -19.04 12.60 -12.09
C THR A 23 -18.20 11.36 -11.86
N TYR A 24 -18.08 10.52 -12.90
CA TYR A 24 -17.36 9.25 -12.87
C TYR A 24 -16.16 9.35 -13.81
N THR A 25 -14.96 9.21 -13.25
CA THR A 25 -13.71 9.26 -14.02
C THR A 25 -12.93 7.98 -13.80
N GLU A 26 -12.66 7.25 -14.90
CA GLU A 26 -11.79 6.08 -14.85
C GLU A 26 -10.34 6.51 -14.59
N ILE A 27 -9.67 5.84 -13.66
CA ILE A 27 -8.28 6.12 -13.29
C ILE A 27 -7.43 4.85 -13.40
N THR A 28 -6.16 5.00 -13.74
CA THR A 28 -5.18 3.90 -13.69
C THR A 28 -4.50 3.88 -12.32
N VAL A 29 -4.58 2.74 -11.62
CA VAL A 29 -4.18 2.60 -10.21
C VAL A 29 -2.76 2.07 -10.06
N ASP A 30 -2.16 1.55 -11.12
CA ASP A 30 -0.85 0.88 -11.05
C ASP A 30 0.27 1.77 -10.49
N ASN A 31 0.24 3.07 -10.77
CA ASN A 31 1.22 4.02 -10.26
C ASN A 31 0.95 4.51 -8.83
N GLU A 32 -0.21 4.16 -8.24
CA GLU A 32 -0.59 4.57 -6.88
C GLU A 32 -0.24 3.53 -5.82
N ARG A 33 0.13 2.31 -6.24
CA ARG A 33 0.54 1.24 -5.32
C ARG A 33 1.96 1.48 -4.85
N VAL A 34 2.10 1.85 -3.58
CA VAL A 34 3.40 1.84 -2.89
C VAL A 34 3.49 0.54 -2.11
N PHE A 35 4.13 -0.47 -2.69
CA PHE A 35 4.48 -1.71 -1.99
C PHE A 35 5.99 -1.91 -2.02
N GLU A 36 6.59 -1.94 -0.84
CA GLU A 36 8.03 -2.15 -0.64
C GLU A 36 8.28 -3.52 -0.02
N GLU A 37 9.46 -4.10 -0.21
CA GLU A 37 9.81 -5.43 0.30
C GLU A 37 9.65 -5.57 1.83
N LYS A 38 9.91 -4.51 2.59
CA LYS A 38 9.66 -4.49 4.05
C LYS A 38 8.21 -4.81 4.41
N MET A 39 7.26 -4.47 3.52
CA MET A 39 5.82 -4.63 3.76
C MET A 39 5.33 -6.08 3.77
N TYR A 40 6.19 -7.06 3.45
CA TYR A 40 5.88 -8.48 3.65
C TYR A 40 5.74 -8.88 5.12
N PHE A 41 6.44 -8.19 6.03
CA PHE A 41 6.31 -8.38 7.47
C PHE A 41 5.85 -7.06 8.09
N ALA A 42 4.95 -7.07 9.07
CA ALA A 42 4.54 -5.82 9.72
C ALA A 42 5.66 -5.29 10.65
N PRO A 43 5.73 -3.97 10.94
CA PRO A 43 6.64 -3.46 11.94
C PRO A 43 6.29 -4.04 13.31
N ILE A 44 7.30 -4.53 14.02
CA ILE A 44 7.13 -4.96 15.41
C ILE A 44 6.88 -3.70 16.26
N PRO A 45 5.85 -3.69 17.14
CA PRO A 45 5.59 -2.55 18.01
C PRO A 45 6.81 -2.18 18.84
N LYS A 46 7.16 -0.88 18.85
CA LYS A 46 8.34 -0.38 19.57
C LYS A 46 8.35 -0.77 21.05
N ASN A 47 7.19 -0.76 21.71
CA ASN A 47 7.07 -1.14 23.12
C ASN A 47 7.52 -2.60 23.36
N GLU A 48 7.26 -3.51 22.43
CA GLU A 48 7.62 -4.92 22.57
C GLU A 48 9.14 -5.11 22.49
N ILE A 49 9.79 -4.38 21.58
CA ILE A 49 11.26 -4.35 21.45
C ILE A 49 11.92 -3.80 22.72
N LEU A 50 11.31 -2.79 23.35
CA LEU A 50 11.83 -2.20 24.60
C LEU A 50 11.70 -3.14 25.80
N VAL A 51 10.60 -3.91 25.86
CA VAL A 51 10.35 -4.87 26.94
C VAL A 51 11.20 -6.14 26.77
N PHE A 52 11.46 -6.57 25.53
CA PHE A 52 12.25 -7.76 25.23
C PHE A 52 13.41 -7.43 24.28
N PRO A 53 14.58 -7.00 24.81
CA PRO A 53 15.70 -6.48 24.00
C PRO A 53 16.34 -7.49 23.03
N ALA A 54 16.07 -8.79 23.20
CA ALA A 54 16.52 -9.83 22.27
C ALA A 54 15.68 -9.86 20.98
N LEU A 55 14.49 -9.24 20.97
CA LEU A 55 13.66 -9.10 19.77
C LEU A 55 14.17 -7.94 18.93
N GLN A 56 14.59 -8.24 17.70
CA GLN A 56 15.04 -7.26 16.73
C GLN A 56 13.92 -6.94 15.72
N GLN A 57 13.90 -5.72 15.21
CA GLN A 57 12.90 -5.26 14.24
C GLN A 57 13.01 -6.05 12.91
N ASN A 58 11.88 -6.20 12.23
CA ASN A 58 11.81 -6.75 10.88
C ASN A 58 12.59 -5.85 9.89
N PRO A 59 13.29 -6.42 8.89
CA PRO A 59 14.12 -5.64 7.97
C PRO A 59 13.35 -4.50 7.29
N GLY A 60 13.87 -3.27 7.39
CA GLY A 60 13.37 -2.09 6.70
C GLY A 60 12.29 -1.28 7.43
N TRP A 61 11.80 -1.75 8.59
CA TRP A 61 10.93 -0.99 9.49
C TRP A 61 11.71 -0.24 10.58
#